data_AF-A0A800BXH3-F1
#
_entry.id   AF-A0A800BXH3-F1
#
_cell.length_a   1.000
_cell.length_b   1.000
_cell.length_c   1.000
_cell.angle_alpha   90.00
_cell.angle_beta   90.00
_cell.angle_gamma   90.00
#
_symmetry.space_group_name_H-M   'P 1'
#
loop_
_entity.id
_entity.type
_entity.pdbx_description
1 polymer ?
#
loop_
_entity_poly.entity_id
_entity_poly.type
_entity_poly.pdbx_seq_one_letter_code
_entity_poly.pdbx_strand_id
1 'polypeptide(L)'
;MKEKFIQDLQLIYDELQSRQRELNGYYKLLENEEHPEADEKVSKLLNLLELPKNDETILAALKRIVNLREDALIQMMQKEGFSKEQIISKREIAYRFVKEMHLLRHEYLIAWIIGKNLLTPFYQTLI
;
A
#
# COMPACT_ATOMS: atom_id res chain seq x y z
N MET A 1 24.79 24.54 -4.52
CA MET A 1 24.00 24.00 -3.39
C MET A 1 22.53 23.86 -3.74
N LYS A 2 21.86 24.93 -4.21
CA LYS A 2 20.46 24.88 -4.67
C LYS A 2 20.25 23.92 -5.85
N GLU A 3 21.13 23.92 -6.84
CA GLU A 3 21.02 23.04 -8.02
C GLU A 3 21.09 21.55 -7.66
N LYS A 4 22.08 21.16 -6.84
CA LYS A 4 22.18 19.78 -6.33
C LYS A 4 20.93 19.37 -5.56
N PHE A 5 20.41 20.25 -4.70
CA PHE A 5 19.18 19.96 -3.96
C PHE A 5 17.98 19.73 -4.90
N ILE A 6 17.81 20.55 -5.93
CA ILE A 6 16.75 20.36 -6.92
C ILE A 6 16.93 19.06 -7.72
N GLN A 7 18.16 18.71 -8.09
CA GLN A 7 18.46 17.44 -8.77
C GLN A 7 18.16 16.23 -7.88
N ASP A 8 18.57 16.27 -6.60
CA ASP A 8 18.28 15.22 -5.63
C ASP A 8 16.75 15.06 -5.45
N LEU A 9 16.00 16.17 -5.35
CA LEU A 9 14.55 16.13 -5.28
C LEU A 9 13.91 15.50 -6.52
N GLN A 10 14.42 15.80 -7.72
CA GLN A 10 13.90 15.19 -8.95
C GLN A 10 14.10 13.67 -8.94
N LEU A 11 15.29 13.20 -8.53
CA LEU A 11 15.57 11.77 -8.42
C LEU A 11 14.64 11.07 -7.41
N ILE A 12 14.39 11.71 -6.27
CA ILE A 12 13.46 11.20 -5.27
C ILE A 12 12.03 11.15 -5.82
N TYR A 13 11.62 12.19 -6.55
CA TYR A 13 10.29 12.25 -7.15
C TYR A 13 10.09 11.16 -8.21
N ASP A 14 11.06 10.96 -9.09
CA ASP A 14 11.01 9.93 -10.14
C ASP A 14 10.94 8.52 -9.52
N GLU A 15 11.71 8.30 -8.46
CA GLU A 15 11.71 7.05 -7.72
C GLU A 15 10.38 6.81 -6.98
N LEU A 16 9.81 7.85 -6.35
CA LEU A 16 8.47 7.80 -5.75
C LEU A 16 7.40 7.44 -6.78
N GLN A 17 7.46 8.07 -7.96
CA GLN A 17 6.55 7.75 -9.05
C GLN A 17 6.72 6.29 -9.53
N SER A 18 7.95 5.81 -9.62
CA SER A 18 8.24 4.42 -10.00
C SER A 18 7.64 3.43 -9.01
N ARG A 19 7.88 3.64 -7.71
CA ARG A 19 7.28 2.84 -6.62
C ARG A 19 5.76 2.91 -6.62
N GLN A 20 5.18 4.08 -6.91
CA GLN A 20 3.73 4.22 -7.00
C GLN A 20 3.15 3.47 -8.21
N ARG A 21 3.84 3.48 -9.36
CA ARG A 21 3.44 2.71 -10.55
C ARG A 21 3.48 1.21 -10.28
N GLU A 22 4.52 0.73 -9.61
CA GLU A 22 4.61 -0.67 -9.16
C GLU A 22 3.41 -1.05 -8.28
N LEU A 23 3.12 -0.25 -7.25
CA LEU A 23 1.98 -0.52 -6.35
C LEU A 23 0.63 -0.45 -7.06
N ASN A 24 0.45 0.50 -7.99
CA ASN A 24 -0.74 0.59 -8.82
C ASN A 24 -0.86 -0.60 -9.79
N GLY A 25 0.26 -1.26 -10.13
CA GLY A 25 0.29 -2.49 -10.91
C GLY A 25 -0.53 -3.62 -10.29
N TYR A 26 -0.81 -3.59 -8.99
CA TYR A 26 -1.65 -4.60 -8.33
C TYR A 26 -3.08 -4.64 -8.87
N TYR A 27 -3.58 -3.55 -9.47
CA TYR A 27 -4.90 -3.52 -10.09
C TYR A 27 -5.02 -4.42 -11.32
N LYS A 28 -3.90 -4.87 -11.91
CA LYS A 28 -3.87 -5.88 -12.98
C LYS A 28 -4.58 -7.20 -12.61
N LEU A 29 -4.70 -7.50 -11.31
CA LEU A 29 -5.50 -8.65 -10.84
C LEU A 29 -6.96 -8.58 -11.30
N LEU A 30 -7.55 -7.39 -11.43
CA LEU A 30 -8.92 -7.22 -11.90
C LEU A 30 -9.06 -7.39 -13.42
N GLU A 31 -7.94 -7.35 -14.14
CA GLU A 31 -7.86 -7.55 -15.59
C GLU A 31 -7.58 -9.02 -15.94
N ASN A 32 -7.59 -9.92 -14.94
CA ASN A 32 -7.18 -11.32 -15.05
C ASN A 32 -5.73 -11.52 -15.51
N GLU A 33 -4.87 -10.52 -15.29
CA GLU A 33 -3.43 -10.64 -15.51
C GLU A 33 -2.74 -11.24 -14.28
N GLU A 34 -1.72 -12.07 -14.49
CA GLU A 34 -0.94 -12.64 -13.40
C GLU A 34 -0.12 -11.57 -12.67
N HIS A 35 -0.35 -11.46 -11.37
CA HIS A 35 0.47 -10.66 -10.47
C HIS A 35 0.67 -11.38 -9.14
N PRO A 36 1.63 -12.32 -9.03
CA PRO A 36 1.77 -13.22 -7.88
C PRO A 36 1.83 -12.52 -6.53
N GLU A 37 2.61 -11.44 -6.43
CA GLU A 37 2.75 -10.68 -5.18
C GLU A 37 1.43 -10.01 -4.74
N ALA A 38 0.70 -9.41 -5.69
CA ALA A 38 -0.58 -8.77 -5.42
C ALA A 38 -1.61 -9.83 -5.01
N ASP A 39 -1.63 -10.98 -5.71
CA ASP A 39 -2.56 -12.07 -5.42
C ASP A 39 -2.32 -12.64 -4.03
N GLU A 40 -1.06 -12.83 -3.64
CA GLU A 40 -0.69 -13.28 -2.29
C GLU A 40 -1.19 -12.29 -1.23
N LYS A 41 -0.91 -11.00 -1.40
CA LYS A 41 -1.30 -9.96 -0.43
C LYS A 41 -2.81 -9.81 -0.32
N VAL A 42 -3.52 -9.80 -1.46
CA VAL A 42 -4.99 -9.72 -1.49
C VAL A 42 -5.61 -10.96 -0.85
N SER A 43 -5.15 -12.15 -1.23
CA SER A 43 -5.66 -13.41 -0.68
C SER A 43 -5.43 -13.48 0.83
N LYS A 44 -4.24 -13.11 1.30
CA LYS A 44 -3.93 -13.06 2.73
C LYS A 44 -4.83 -12.08 3.48
N LEU A 45 -5.03 -10.87 2.95
CA LEU A 45 -5.92 -9.88 3.57
C LEU A 45 -7.36 -10.38 3.61
N LEU A 46 -7.90 -10.90 2.50
CA LEU A 46 -9.28 -11.39 2.45
C LEU A 46 -9.50 -12.57 3.41
N ASN A 47 -8.54 -13.49 3.51
CA ASN A 47 -8.57 -14.59 4.47
C ASN A 47 -8.58 -14.09 5.92
N LEU A 48 -7.73 -13.11 6.25
CA LEU A 48 -7.71 -12.49 7.59
C LEU A 48 -9.04 -11.79 7.93
N LEU A 49 -9.72 -11.25 6.93
CA LEU A 49 -11.00 -10.58 7.08
C LEU A 49 -12.19 -11.52 6.96
N GLU A 50 -11.96 -12.81 6.66
CA GLU A 50 -13.00 -13.81 6.40
C GLU A 50 -13.97 -13.37 5.29
N LEU A 51 -13.45 -12.66 4.28
CA LEU A 51 -14.23 -12.23 3.11
C LEU A 51 -14.01 -13.21 1.95
N PRO A 52 -15.05 -13.53 1.15
CA PRO A 52 -14.89 -14.37 -0.03
C PRO A 52 -13.96 -13.70 -1.04
N LYS A 53 -13.23 -14.48 -1.85
CA LYS A 53 -12.41 -13.95 -2.94
C LYS A 53 -13.22 -13.87 -4.24
N ASN A 54 -13.62 -12.65 -4.62
CA ASN A 54 -14.29 -12.32 -5.86
C ASN A 54 -13.90 -10.89 -6.30
N ASP A 55 -14.31 -10.46 -7.49
CA ASP A 55 -13.86 -9.16 -8.05
C ASP A 55 -14.20 -7.96 -7.15
N GLU A 56 -15.35 -7.97 -6.48
CA GLU A 56 -15.75 -6.88 -5.58
C GLU A 56 -14.85 -6.81 -4.33
N THR A 57 -14.60 -7.95 -3.70
CA THR A 57 -13.75 -8.01 -2.51
C THR A 57 -12.28 -7.82 -2.84
N ILE A 58 -11.82 -8.30 -4.01
CA ILE A 58 -10.48 -8.01 -4.56
C ILE A 58 -10.33 -6.51 -4.74
N LEU A 59 -11.28 -5.82 -5.40
CA LEU A 59 -11.24 -4.37 -5.56
C LEU A 59 -11.23 -3.63 -4.21
N ALA A 60 -12.03 -4.08 -3.24
CA ALA A 60 -12.05 -3.49 -1.90
C ALA A 60 -10.69 -3.66 -1.17
N ALA A 61 -10.11 -4.85 -1.23
CA ALA A 61 -8.78 -5.15 -0.69
C ALA A 61 -7.70 -4.31 -1.37
N LEU A 62 -7.74 -4.18 -2.71
CA LEU A 62 -6.81 -3.35 -3.48
C LEU A 62 -6.90 -1.88 -3.11
N LYS A 63 -8.11 -1.31 -2.98
CA LYS A 63 -8.28 0.08 -2.49
C LYS A 63 -7.66 0.29 -1.11
N ARG A 64 -7.72 -0.72 -0.25
CA ARG A 64 -7.11 -0.68 1.08
C ARG A 64 -5.59 -0.80 1.03
N ILE A 65 -5.06 -1.75 0.27
CA ILE A 65 -3.62 -2.02 0.13
C ILE A 65 -2.93 -0.86 -0.60
N VAL A 66 -3.49 -0.41 -1.73
CA VAL A 66 -2.86 0.57 -2.62
C VAL A 66 -3.14 2.01 -2.21
N ASN A 67 -4.36 2.32 -1.74
CA ASN A 67 -4.78 3.70 -1.48
C ASN A 67 -5.08 4.01 0.00
N LEU A 68 -4.84 3.06 0.92
CA LEU A 68 -5.11 3.22 2.35
C LEU A 68 -6.58 3.51 2.67
N ARG A 69 -7.51 3.27 1.74
CA ARG A 69 -8.95 3.51 1.91
C ARG A 69 -9.67 2.28 2.43
N GLU A 70 -10.55 2.46 3.41
CA GLU A 70 -11.27 1.34 4.06
C GLU A 70 -12.77 1.30 3.75
N ASP A 71 -13.33 2.33 3.13
CA ASP A 71 -14.77 2.46 2.86
C ASP A 71 -15.32 1.26 2.08
N ALA A 72 -14.62 0.83 1.02
CA ALA A 72 -15.02 -0.31 0.22
C ALA A 72 -14.98 -1.63 1.02
N LEU A 73 -13.98 -1.84 1.88
CA LEU A 73 -13.91 -3.04 2.73
C LEU A 73 -15.05 -3.08 3.75
N ILE A 74 -15.37 -1.93 4.36
CA ILE A 74 -16.48 -1.83 5.30
C ILE A 74 -17.80 -2.16 4.58
N GLN A 75 -18.01 -1.66 3.37
CA GLN A 75 -19.19 -1.97 2.56
C GLN A 75 -19.28 -3.48 2.26
N MET A 76 -18.16 -4.13 1.93
CA MET A 76 -18.14 -5.58 1.70
C MET A 76 -18.48 -6.35 2.97
N MET A 77 -17.92 -6.00 4.13
CA MET A 77 -18.25 -6.64 5.40
C MET A 77 -19.73 -6.47 5.78
N GLN A 78 -20.32 -5.29 5.50
CA GLN A 78 -21.75 -5.06 5.69
C GLN A 78 -22.60 -5.94 4.76
N LYS A 79 -22.19 -6.08 3.49
CA LYS A 79 -22.86 -6.95 2.51
C LYS A 79 -22.83 -8.42 2.94
N GLU A 80 -21.72 -8.88 3.50
CA GLU A 80 -21.54 -10.22 4.05
C GLU A 80 -22.21 -10.40 5.44
N GLY A 81 -22.91 -9.39 5.95
CA GLY A 81 -23.74 -9.50 7.16
C GLY A 81 -22.98 -9.38 8.48
N PHE A 82 -21.77 -8.82 8.49
CA PHE A 82 -20.98 -8.69 9.72
C PHE A 82 -21.59 -7.66 10.68
N SER A 83 -21.53 -7.95 11.98
CA SER A 83 -21.94 -7.02 13.03
C SER A 83 -21.02 -5.80 13.09
N LYS A 84 -21.46 -4.72 13.74
CA LYS A 84 -20.63 -3.52 13.94
C LYS A 84 -19.34 -3.83 14.70
N GLU A 85 -19.42 -4.69 15.71
CA GLU A 85 -18.30 -5.12 16.54
C GLU A 85 -17.31 -5.95 15.72
N GLN A 86 -17.81 -6.87 14.87
CA GLN A 86 -16.97 -7.63 13.94
C GLN A 86 -16.26 -6.69 12.95
N ILE A 87 -16.97 -5.71 12.40
CA ILE A 87 -16.41 -4.71 11.49
C ILE A 87 -15.30 -3.91 12.18
N ILE A 88 -15.50 -3.45 13.42
CA ILE A 88 -14.47 -2.71 14.18
C ILE A 88 -13.21 -3.57 14.36
N SER A 89 -13.36 -4.84 14.77
CA SER A 89 -12.23 -5.76 14.94
C SER A 89 -11.48 -5.99 13.62
N LYS A 90 -12.21 -6.24 12.53
CA LYS A 90 -11.62 -6.50 11.21
C LYS A 90 -10.99 -5.26 10.58
N ARG A 91 -11.49 -4.05 10.86
CA ARG A 91 -10.83 -2.80 10.48
C ARG A 91 -9.45 -2.67 11.14
N GLU A 92 -9.32 -3.03 12.41
CA GLU A 92 -8.02 -3.02 13.10
C GLU A 92 -7.04 -4.04 12.48
N ILE A 93 -7.53 -5.24 12.11
CA ILE A 93 -6.72 -6.25 11.39
C ILE A 93 -6.25 -5.70 10.04
N ALA A 94 -7.16 -5.14 9.24
CA ALA A 94 -6.83 -4.52 7.95
C ALA A 94 -5.89 -3.31 8.12
N TYR A 95 -6.01 -2.58 9.23
CA TYR A 95 -5.10 -1.48 9.56
C TYR A 95 -3.68 -1.99 9.78
N ARG A 96 -3.49 -2.95 10.68
CA ARG A 96 -2.17 -3.51 11.00
C ARG A 96 -1.48 -4.12 9.78
N PHE A 97 -2.22 -4.94 9.03
CA PHE A 97 -1.71 -5.58 7.82
C PHE A 97 -1.12 -4.57 6.82
N VAL A 98 -1.89 -3.51 6.54
CA VAL A 98 -1.50 -2.50 5.54
C VAL A 98 -0.43 -1.56 6.10
N LYS A 99 -0.51 -1.22 7.39
CA LYS A 99 0.48 -0.38 8.07
C LYS A 99 1.88 -0.98 7.94
N GLU A 100 2.04 -2.26 8.22
CA GLU A 100 3.34 -2.94 8.13
C GLU A 100 3.93 -2.85 6.72
N MET A 101 3.10 -3.09 5.70
CA MET A 101 3.53 -2.98 4.30
C MET A 101 4.00 -1.56 3.94
N HIS A 102 3.23 -0.54 4.29
CA HIS A 102 3.55 0.85 3.94
C HIS A 102 4.73 1.41 4.73
N LEU A 103 4.87 1.04 6.01
CA LEU A 103 6.06 1.39 6.79
C LEU A 103 7.32 0.78 6.18
N LEU A 104 7.29 -0.50 5.83
CA LEU A 104 8.45 -1.15 5.21
C LEU A 104 8.82 -0.50 3.86
N ARG A 105 7.82 -0.14 3.03
CA ARG A 105 8.07 0.59 1.77
C ARG A 105 8.69 1.97 2.02
N HIS A 106 8.26 2.66 3.08
CA HIS A 106 8.83 3.93 3.46
C HIS A 106 10.27 3.80 3.99
N GLU A 107 10.54 2.81 4.83
CA GLU A 107 11.89 2.48 5.31
C GLU A 107 12.85 2.19 4.14
N TYR A 108 12.39 1.44 3.13
CA TYR A 108 13.19 1.18 1.93
C TYR A 108 13.44 2.42 1.08
N LEU A 109 12.48 3.36 1.00
CA LEU A 109 12.72 4.65 0.36
C LEU A 109 13.81 5.44 1.08
N ILE A 110 13.76 5.52 2.41
CA ILE A 110 14.78 6.20 3.23
C ILE A 110 16.15 5.55 3.01
N ALA A 111 16.22 4.22 3.09
CA ALA A 111 17.46 3.48 2.86
C ALA A 111 18.04 3.72 1.45
N TRP A 112 17.16 3.81 0.43
CA TRP A 112 17.56 4.13 -0.94
C TRP A 112 18.12 5.56 -1.06
N ILE A 113 17.47 6.55 -0.44
CA ILE A 113 17.92 7.96 -0.41
C ILE A 113 19.32 8.04 0.21
N ILE A 114 19.52 7.42 1.37
CA ILE A 114 20.80 7.39 2.09
C ILE A 114 21.86 6.67 1.23
N GLY A 115 21.55 5.48 0.71
CA GLY A 115 22.48 4.69 -0.10
C GLY A 115 22.91 5.37 -1.40
N LYS A 116 22.08 6.27 -1.95
CA LYS A 116 22.39 7.08 -3.12
C LYS A 116 23.09 8.41 -2.77
N ASN A 117 23.33 8.69 -1.50
CA ASN A 117 23.88 9.97 -1.00
C ASN A 117 23.07 11.19 -1.48
N LEU A 118 21.74 11.03 -1.58
CA LEU A 118 20.83 12.11 -1.95
C LEU A 118 20.49 12.92 -0.71
N LEU A 119 20.35 14.24 -0.88
CA LEU A 119 20.14 15.20 0.20
C LEU A 119 21.33 15.28 1.16
N THR A 120 21.41 16.37 1.93
CA THR A 120 22.43 16.49 2.98
C THR A 120 21.99 15.70 4.22
N PRO A 121 22.92 15.35 5.13
CA PRO A 121 22.57 14.70 6.40
C PRO A 121 21.49 15.47 7.18
N PHE A 122 21.53 16.81 7.13
CA PHE A 122 20.48 17.65 7.72
C PHE A 122 19.09 17.32 7.15
N TYR A 123 18.94 17.31 5.82
CA TYR A 123 17.64 17.01 5.20
C TYR A 123 17.23 15.54 5.37
N GLN A 124 18.17 14.61 5.43
CA GLN A 124 17.90 13.19 5.67
C GLN A 124 17.33 12.93 7.07
N THR A 125 17.61 13.79 8.07
CA THR A 125 17.02 13.64 9.42
C THR A 125 15.58 14.14 9.53
N LEU A 126 15.06 14.84 8.52
CA LEU A 126 13.70 15.40 8.52
C LEU A 126 12.68 14.49 7.84
N ILE A 127 13.12 13.38 7.25
CA ILE A 127 12.33 12.36 6.56
C ILE A 127 12.32 11.07 7.36
#